data_AF-A0A929JNH1-F1
#
_entry.id   AF-A0A929JNH1-F1
#
_cell.length_a   1.000
_cell.length_b   1.000
_cell.length_c   1.000
_cell.angle_alpha   90.00
_cell.angle_beta   90.00
_cell.angle_gamma   90.00
#
_symmetry.space_group_name_H-M   'P 1'
#
loop_
_entity.id
_entity.type
_entity.pdbx_description
1 polymer ?
#
loop_
_entity_poly.entity_id
_entity_poly.type
_entity_poly.pdbx_seq_one_letter_code
_entity_poly.pdbx_strand_id
1 'polypeptide(L)' 'EPIMKVEIIVPEEFVGDVINDLNTRGGRIERITTKGPAKILAAIVPLSNMFGYSTALRSSSQGRATFTMQFSHYDKA' A
#
# COMPACT_ATOMS: atom_id res chain seq x y z
N GLU A 1 -3.83 -7.34 -16.47
CA GLU A 1 -2.73 -6.40 -16.13
C GLU A 1 -1.78 -7.02 -15.09
N PRO A 2 -0.51 -6.57 -14.99
CA PRO A 2 0.40 -7.04 -13.95
C PRO A 2 -0.04 -6.54 -12.57
N ILE A 3 -0.22 -7.46 -11.64
CA ILE A 3 -0.59 -7.18 -10.25
C ILE A 3 0.66 -7.22 -9.38
N MET A 4 0.80 -6.18 -8.56
CA MET A 4 1.89 -6.03 -7.60
C MET A 4 1.39 -6.39 -6.21
N LYS A 5 2.18 -7.18 -5.48
CA LYS A 5 2.02 -7.33 -4.05
C LYS A 5 2.77 -6.20 -3.37
N VAL A 6 2.07 -5.43 -2.56
CA VAL A 6 2.58 -4.24 -1.87
C VAL A 6 2.54 -4.49 -0.38
N GLU A 7 3.64 -4.22 0.31
CA GLU A 7 3.70 -4.18 1.77
C GLU A 7 4.04 -2.77 2.21
N ILE A 8 3.21 -2.19 3.07
CA ILE A 8 3.39 -0.83 3.59
C ILE A 8 3.54 -0.90 5.10
N ILE A 9 4.60 -0.28 5.59
CA ILE A 9 4.86 -0.10 7.02
C ILE A 9 4.51 1.34 7.37
N VAL A 10 3.55 1.52 8.27
CA VAL A 10 2.99 2.83 8.63
C VAL A 10 2.73 2.90 10.14
N PRO A 11 3.00 4.04 10.81
CA PRO A 11 2.57 4.27 12.19
C PRO A 11 1.05 4.20 12.34
N GLU A 12 0.55 3.77 13.50
CA GLU A 12 -0.89 3.53 13.73
C GLU A 12 -1.78 4.76 13.44
N GLU A 13 -1.28 5.97 13.71
CA GLU A 13 -2.01 7.23 13.50
C GLU A 13 -2.33 7.56 12.03
N PHE A 14 -1.58 7.01 11.05
CA PHE A 14 -1.80 7.27 9.62
C PHE A 14 -2.41 6.08 8.86
N VAL A 15 -2.75 5.01 9.57
CA VAL A 15 -3.28 3.79 8.93
C VAL A 15 -4.54 4.09 8.14
N GLY A 16 -5.45 4.90 8.68
CA GLY A 16 -6.69 5.29 8.01
C GLY A 16 -6.44 5.99 6.68
N ASP A 17 -5.53 6.97 6.66
CA ASP A 17 -5.20 7.74 5.46
C ASP A 17 -4.56 6.86 4.38
N VAL A 18 -3.65 5.95 4.78
CA VAL A 18 -2.99 5.02 3.85
C VAL A 18 -3.97 3.98 3.29
N ILE A 19 -4.91 3.49 4.11
CA ILE A 19 -5.97 2.58 3.63
C ILE A 19 -6.86 3.31 2.62
N ASN A 20 -7.21 4.56 2.88
CA ASN A 20 -8.00 5.35 1.94
C ASN A 20 -7.27 5.55 0.60
N ASP A 21 -5.98 5.90 0.61
CA ASP A 21 -5.19 6.06 -0.62
C ASP A 21 -5.01 4.73 -1.39
N LEU A 22 -4.89 3.59 -0.70
CA LEU A 22 -4.88 2.29 -1.36
C LEU A 22 -6.21 1.98 -2.05
N ASN A 23 -7.34 2.27 -1.39
CA ASN A 23 -8.66 2.04 -1.95
C ASN A 23 -8.92 2.91 -3.19
N THR A 24 -8.51 4.20 -3.19
CA THR A 24 -8.67 5.08 -4.37
C THR A 24 -7.84 4.62 -5.56
N ARG A 25 -6.78 3.84 -5.32
CA ARG A 25 -5.93 3.22 -6.35
C ARG A 25 -6.42 1.84 -6.80
N GLY A 26 -7.59 1.39 -6.34
CA GLY A 26 -8.09 0.05 -6.65
C GLY A 26 -7.25 -1.06 -6.01
N GLY A 27 -6.53 -0.76 -4.93
CA GLY A 27 -5.80 -1.73 -4.15
C GLY A 27 -6.73 -2.54 -3.26
N ARG A 28 -6.49 -3.86 -3.19
CA ARG A 28 -7.21 -4.76 -2.29
C ARG A 28 -6.30 -5.15 -1.13
N ILE A 29 -6.69 -4.78 0.09
CA ILE A 29 -5.95 -5.15 1.29
C ILE A 29 -6.22 -6.62 1.62
N GLU A 30 -5.17 -7.41 1.70
CA GLU A 30 -5.23 -8.84 2.01
C GLU A 30 -5.05 -9.10 3.50
N ARG A 31 -4.17 -8.32 4.15
CA ARG A 31 -3.81 -8.52 5.55
C ARG A 31 -3.32 -7.25 6.20
N ILE A 32 -3.68 -7.07 7.46
CA ILE A 32 -3.14 -6.04 8.34
C ILE A 32 -2.47 -6.75 9.51
N THR A 33 -1.18 -6.47 9.74
CA THR A 33 -0.39 -7.05 10.84
C THR A 33 0.13 -5.93 11.72
N THR A 34 0.22 -6.16 13.03
CA THR A 34 0.83 -5.19 13.96
C THR A 34 2.26 -5.61 14.27
N LYS A 35 3.21 -4.68 14.19
CA LYS A 35 4.62 -4.88 14.54
C LYS A 35 5.09 -3.72 15.43
N GLY A 36 4.94 -3.91 16.75
CA GLY A 36 5.23 -2.85 17.72
C GLY A 36 4.34 -1.62 17.49
N PRO A 37 4.90 -0.39 17.40
CA PRO A 37 4.13 0.83 17.17
C PRO A 37 3.68 1.04 15.71
N ALA A 38 4.06 0.14 14.79
CA ALA A 38 3.72 0.23 13.37
C ALA A 38 2.73 -0.86 12.96
N LYS A 39 1.90 -0.56 11.97
CA LYS A 39 1.12 -1.54 11.22
C LYS A 39 1.80 -1.86 9.90
N ILE A 40 1.64 -3.09 9.47
CA ILE A 40 2.06 -3.59 8.17
C ILE A 40 0.79 -3.93 7.39
N LEU A 41 0.56 -3.22 6.29
CA LEU A 41 -0.55 -3.43 5.36
C LEU A 41 -0.01 -4.22 4.17
N ALA A 42 -0.52 -5.43 3.96
CA ALA A 42 -0.26 -6.21 2.75
C ALA A 42 -1.47 -6.08 1.82
N ALA A 43 -1.23 -5.63 0.60
CA ALA A 43 -2.25 -5.41 -0.42
C ALA A 43 -1.80 -5.92 -1.79
N ILE A 44 -2.76 -6.13 -2.67
CA ILE A 44 -2.53 -6.33 -4.10
C ILE A 44 -3.05 -5.12 -4.87
N VAL A 45 -2.26 -4.59 -5.79
CA VAL A 45 -2.61 -3.39 -6.56
C VAL A 45 -2.15 -3.56 -8.00
N PRO A 46 -2.95 -3.16 -9.00
CA PRO A 46 -2.49 -3.07 -10.39
C PRO A 46 -1.26 -2.15 -10.51
N LEU A 47 -0.24 -2.57 -11.27
CA LEU A 47 0.96 -1.75 -11.49
C LEU A 47 0.63 -0.38 -12.12
N SER A 48 -0.38 -0.34 -12.98
CA SER A 48 -0.95 0.86 -13.60
C SER A 48 -1.34 1.95 -12.59
N ASN A 49 -1.79 1.55 -11.39
CA ASN A 49 -2.25 2.47 -10.34
C ASN A 49 -1.16 2.82 -9.30
N MET A 50 0.04 2.24 -9.43
CA MET A 50 1.16 2.44 -8.50
C MET A 50 2.12 3.56 -8.93
N PHE A 51 1.95 4.13 -10.13
CA PHE A 51 2.72 5.30 -10.55
C PHE A 51 2.46 6.48 -9.59
N GLY A 52 3.55 7.10 -9.11
CA GLY A 52 3.49 8.19 -8.14
C GLY A 52 3.13 7.78 -6.70
N TYR A 53 2.97 6.49 -6.40
CA TYR A 53 2.56 6.03 -5.07
C TYR A 53 3.53 6.45 -3.96
N SER A 54 4.84 6.44 -4.22
CA SER A 54 5.86 6.88 -3.25
C SER A 54 5.60 8.30 -2.73
N THR A 55 5.27 9.24 -3.62
CA THR A 55 5.00 10.63 -3.25
C THR A 55 3.68 10.76 -2.49
N ALA A 56 2.63 10.06 -2.94
CA ALA A 56 1.32 10.07 -2.28
C ALA A 56 1.39 9.46 -0.86
N LEU A 57 2.10 8.34 -0.70
CA LEU A 57 2.33 7.69 0.58
C LEU A 57 3.11 8.59 1.55
N ARG A 58 4.16 9.28 1.06
CA ARG A 58 4.90 10.24 1.88
C ARG A 58 4.01 11.42 2.29
N SER A 59 3.13 11.90 1.41
CA SER A 59 2.20 12.99 1.74
C SER A 59 1.19 12.57 2.82
N SER A 60 0.56 11.40 2.70
CA SER A 60 -0.45 10.91 3.66
C SER A 60 0.14 10.52 5.02
N SER A 61 1.40 10.10 5.05
CA SER A 61 2.08 9.68 6.29
C SER A 61 3.06 10.69 6.85
N GLN A 62 3.07 11.93 6.33
CA GLN A 62 4.08 12.95 6.67
C GLN A 62 5.53 12.43 6.54
N GLY A 63 5.77 11.56 5.56
CA GLY A 63 7.06 10.95 5.26
C GLY A 63 7.44 9.78 6.19
N ARG A 64 6.53 9.31 7.06
CA ARG A 64 6.81 8.27 8.05
C ARG A 64 6.44 6.85 7.61
N ALA A 65 5.73 6.69 6.50
CA ALA A 65 5.45 5.37 5.92
C ALA A 65 6.48 4.99 4.86
N THR A 66 6.69 3.68 4.72
CA THR A 66 7.53 3.08 3.68
C THR A 66 6.75 1.96 3.01
N PHE A 67 7.03 1.70 1.74
CA PHE A 67 6.45 0.57 1.04
C PHE A 67 7.49 -0.22 0.27
N THR A 68 7.23 -1.49 0.10
CA THR A 68 7.90 -2.38 -0.83
C THR A 68 6.87 -2.96 -1.78
N MET A 69 7.28 -3.18 -3.03
CA MET A 69 6.42 -3.82 -4.02
C MET A 69 7.18 -4.94 -4.71
N GLN A 70 6.50 -6.06 -4.95
CA GLN A 70 7.02 -7.21 -5.66
C GLN A 70 5.98 -7.67 -6.68
N PHE A 71 6.45 -8.14 -7.84
CA PHE A 71 5.56 -8.75 -8.82
C PHE A 71 4.84 -9.95 -8.20
N SER A 72 3.51 -10.02 -8.37
CA SER A 72 2.70 -11.13 -7.88
C SER A 72 2.34 -12.08 -9.02
N HIS A 73 1.51 -11.62 -9.95
CA HIS A 73 1.03 -12.39 -11.09
C HIS A 73 0.44 -11.44 -12.14
N TYR A 74 0.12 -11.98 -13.32
CA TYR A 74 -0.75 -11.31 -14.27
C TYR A 74 -2.19 -11.71 -14.00
N ASP A 75 -3.06 -10.72 -13.82
CA ASP A 75 -4.51 -10.93 -13.82
C ASP A 75 -5.05 -10.65 -15.22
N LYS A 76 -6.06 -11.40 -15.65
CA LYS A 76 -6.83 -11.08 -16.87
C LYS A 76 -8.07 -10.36 -16.39
N ALA A 77 -7.99 -9.03 -16.35
CA ALA A 77 -9.17 -8.19 -16.19
C ALA A 77 -10.25 -8.58 -17.21
#